data_AF-A0A2D9CFG6-F1
#
_entry.id   AF-A0A2D9CFG6-F1
#
_cell.length_a   1.000
_cell.length_b   1.000
_cell.length_c   1.000
_cell.angle_alpha   90.00
_cell.angle_beta   90.00
_cell.angle_gamma   90.00
#
_symmetry.space_group_name_H-M   'P 1'
#
loop_
_entity.id
_entity.type
_entity.pdbx_description
1 polymer ?
#
loop_
_entity_poly.entity_id
_entity_poly.type
_entity_poly.pdbx_seq_one_letter_code
_entity_poly.pdbx_strand_id
1 'polypeptide(L)'
;MVLLHLRITDANQILTLHHDIKAQYIILRKVVIKKDISGSSHTTGGGLCLDLNSMTNSYEIMTSEHNSMLTLPIDDAKALSNLDFHVKFSAENIKNQFAIPVFKYDGLTKPSFNSGTSGHIDSIDIYFEYESNAHMY
;
A
#
# COMPACT_ATOMS: atom_id res chain seq x y z
N MET A 1 -6.41 -20.44 2.91
CA MET A 1 -6.25 -19.00 2.67
C MET A 1 -4.81 -18.63 2.97
N VAL A 2 -4.18 -17.82 2.12
CA VAL A 2 -2.76 -17.43 2.24
C VAL A 2 -2.68 -15.91 2.43
N LEU A 3 -1.69 -15.46 3.21
CA LEU A 3 -1.44 -14.05 3.48
C LEU A 3 -0.23 -13.57 2.67
N LEU A 4 -0.43 -12.53 1.87
CA LEU A 4 0.62 -11.77 1.22
C LEU A 4 0.90 -10.51 2.04
N HIS A 5 2.13 -10.39 2.55
CA HIS A 5 2.62 -9.21 3.25
C HIS A 5 3.64 -8.48 2.37
N LEU A 6 3.36 -7.19 2.11
CA LEU A 6 4.25 -6.30 1.38
C LEU A 6 4.70 -5.17 2.31
N ARG A 7 6.00 -4.92 2.38
CA ARG A 7 6.58 -3.79 3.12
C ARG A 7 7.18 -2.78 2.17
N ILE A 8 6.73 -1.53 2.27
CA ILE A 8 7.19 -0.39 1.49
C ILE A 8 8.00 0.54 2.40
N THR A 9 9.21 0.87 1.99
CA THR A 9 10.17 1.76 2.70
C THR A 9 10.69 2.87 1.79
N ASP A 10 10.17 3.01 0.57
CA ASP A 10 10.49 4.09 -0.37
C ASP A 10 9.22 4.48 -1.17
N ALA A 11 9.13 5.74 -1.58
CA ALA A 11 7.98 6.31 -2.29
C ALA A 11 7.79 5.73 -3.69
N ASN A 12 8.78 5.03 -4.23
CA ASN A 12 8.67 4.30 -5.49
C ASN A 12 9.46 2.99 -5.43
N GLN A 13 9.14 2.16 -4.45
CA GLN A 13 9.81 0.88 -4.28
C GLN A 13 9.36 -0.15 -5.31
N ILE A 14 10.33 -0.83 -5.92
CA ILE A 14 10.11 -2.05 -6.69
C ILE A 14 10.11 -3.21 -5.70
N LEU A 15 8.99 -3.91 -5.61
CA LEU A 15 8.83 -5.12 -4.82
C LEU A 15 9.06 -6.34 -5.71
N THR A 16 9.75 -7.35 -5.16
CA THR A 16 10.02 -8.61 -5.83
C THR A 16 9.55 -9.77 -4.95
N LEU A 17 8.66 -10.59 -5.50
CA LEU A 17 8.18 -11.85 -4.92
C LEU A 17 9.04 -13.01 -5.45
N HIS A 18 9.07 -14.12 -4.70
CA HIS A 18 9.81 -15.32 -5.13
C HIS A 18 9.22 -16.00 -6.37
N HIS A 19 7.92 -15.81 -6.62
CA HIS A 19 7.19 -16.36 -7.76
C HIS A 19 5.95 -15.51 -8.06
N ASP A 20 5.40 -15.68 -9.27
CA ASP A 20 4.13 -15.07 -9.66
C ASP A 20 2.97 -15.67 -8.85
N ILE A 21 2.04 -14.84 -8.39
CA ILE A 21 0.85 -15.30 -7.67
C ILE A 21 -0.32 -15.37 -8.63
N LYS A 22 -0.80 -16.59 -8.85
CA LYS A 22 -2.04 -16.88 -9.58
C LYS A 22 -3.20 -16.96 -8.60
N ALA A 23 -3.87 -15.83 -8.43
CA ALA A 23 -5.14 -15.75 -7.71
C ALA A 23 -6.26 -15.46 -8.73
N GLN A 24 -7.52 -15.62 -8.35
CA GLN A 24 -8.62 -14.94 -9.07
C GLN A 24 -8.93 -13.60 -8.41
N TYR A 25 -8.79 -13.56 -7.09
CA TYR A 25 -9.06 -12.41 -6.27
C TYR A 25 -8.06 -12.32 -5.13
N ILE A 26 -7.77 -11.09 -4.73
CA ILE A 26 -7.09 -10.77 -3.48
C ILE A 26 -7.96 -9.82 -2.66
N ILE A 27 -7.85 -9.88 -1.35
CA ILE A 27 -8.61 -9.06 -0.42
C ILE A 27 -7.62 -8.26 0.40
N LEU A 28 -7.63 -6.94 0.29
CA LEU A 28 -6.90 -6.09 1.22
C LEU A 28 -7.59 -6.15 2.57
N ARG A 29 -6.83 -6.59 3.57
CA ARG A 29 -7.28 -6.75 4.95
C ARG A 29 -6.80 -5.64 5.84
N LYS A 30 -5.54 -5.23 5.68
CA LYS A 30 -4.93 -4.29 6.61
C LYS A 30 -3.81 -3.51 5.97
N VAL A 31 -3.69 -2.24 6.36
CA VAL A 31 -2.52 -1.41 6.13
C VAL A 31 -2.03 -0.88 7.47
N VAL A 32 -0.73 -1.00 7.73
CA VAL A 32 -0.08 -0.44 8.90
C VAL A 32 0.94 0.58 8.45
N ILE A 33 0.80 1.81 8.91
CA ILE A 33 1.71 2.90 8.60
C ILE A 33 2.51 3.20 9.87
N LYS A 34 3.83 3.11 9.75
CA LYS A 34 4.77 3.47 10.80
C LYS A 34 5.50 4.74 10.39
N LYS A 35 5.51 5.71 11.29
CA LYS A 35 6.19 6.99 11.11
C LYS A 35 6.92 7.42 12.37
N ASP A 36 7.92 8.26 12.21
CA ASP A 36 8.58 8.91 13.32
C ASP A 36 7.80 10.18 13.71
N ILE A 37 7.52 10.34 15.00
CA ILE A 37 6.74 11.47 15.57
C ILE A 37 7.62 12.48 16.33
N SER A 38 8.94 12.39 16.22
CA SER A 38 9.89 13.19 17.01
C SER A 38 9.99 14.68 16.60
N GLY A 39 8.87 15.41 16.50
CA GLY A 39 8.89 16.83 16.12
C GLY A 39 7.65 17.29 15.36
N SER A 40 7.49 18.61 15.24
CA SER A 40 6.29 19.30 14.76
C SER A 40 6.17 19.47 13.24
N SER A 41 7.12 18.93 12.46
CA SER A 41 7.06 19.00 11.00
C SER A 41 6.35 17.76 10.45
N HIS A 42 5.09 17.90 10.02
CA HIS A 42 4.33 16.83 9.41
C HIS A 42 4.44 16.93 7.88
N THR A 43 5.14 15.97 7.26
CA THR A 43 5.45 16.05 5.81
C THR A 43 4.41 15.40 4.91
N THR A 44 3.43 14.70 5.48
CA THR A 44 2.47 13.83 4.78
C THR A 44 1.21 14.54 4.30
N GLY A 45 0.89 15.73 4.83
CA GLY A 45 -0.25 16.54 4.35
C GLY A 45 -1.62 15.90 4.61
N GLY A 46 -1.77 15.13 5.70
CA GLY A 46 -3.06 14.55 6.13
C GLY A 46 -3.35 13.13 5.65
N GLY A 47 -2.58 12.59 4.70
CA GLY A 47 -2.76 11.21 4.24
C GLY A 47 -1.79 10.80 3.14
N LEU A 48 -1.85 9.52 2.76
CA LEU A 48 -1.08 8.96 1.66
C LEU A 48 -2.00 8.33 0.63
N CYS A 49 -1.55 8.30 -0.62
CA CYS A 49 -2.24 7.66 -1.72
C CYS A 49 -1.32 6.56 -2.28
N LEU A 50 -1.80 5.32 -2.34
CA LEU A 50 -1.09 4.20 -2.97
C LEU A 50 -1.68 3.90 -4.34
N ASP A 51 -0.81 3.78 -5.34
CA ASP A 51 -1.18 3.25 -6.64
C ASP A 51 -0.93 1.73 -6.68
N LEU A 52 -2.01 0.96 -6.70
CA LEU A 52 -1.98 -0.51 -6.75
C LEU A 52 -2.18 -1.07 -8.17
N ASN A 53 -2.33 -0.21 -9.19
CA ASN A 53 -2.63 -0.65 -10.55
C ASN A 53 -1.52 -1.52 -11.14
N SER A 54 -0.26 -1.16 -10.85
CA SER A 54 0.91 -1.94 -11.27
C SER A 54 0.97 -3.35 -10.68
N MET A 55 0.26 -3.61 -9.57
CA MET A 55 0.23 -4.91 -8.91
C MET A 55 -0.86 -5.83 -9.47
N THR A 56 -2.07 -5.31 -9.74
CA THR A 56 -3.24 -6.14 -10.08
C THR A 56 -3.69 -6.03 -11.54
N ASN A 57 -3.03 -5.22 -12.37
CA ASN A 57 -3.35 -4.97 -13.80
C ASN A 57 -4.80 -4.51 -14.08
N SER A 58 -5.63 -4.28 -13.05
CA SER A 58 -7.07 -3.93 -13.17
C SER A 58 -7.59 -3.31 -11.88
N TYR A 59 -6.75 -2.56 -11.16
CA TYR A 59 -7.19 -1.84 -9.98
C TYR A 59 -8.00 -0.62 -10.39
N GLU A 60 -9.27 -0.58 -10.02
CA GLU A 60 -10.12 0.59 -10.21
C GLU A 60 -10.83 0.89 -8.88
N ILE A 61 -10.55 2.05 -8.30
CA ILE A 61 -11.41 2.66 -7.28
C ILE A 61 -12.11 3.84 -7.94
N MET A 62 -13.44 3.82 -7.87
CA MET A 62 -14.28 4.96 -8.21
C MET A 62 -14.47 5.82 -6.96
N THR A 63 -13.81 6.98 -6.95
CA THR A 63 -13.98 8.00 -5.89
C THR A 63 -14.61 9.26 -6.49
N SER A 64 -15.31 10.05 -5.67
CA SER A 64 -15.83 11.35 -6.07
C SER A 64 -14.73 12.34 -6.47
N GLU A 65 -13.50 12.11 -6.00
CA GLU A 65 -12.34 12.95 -6.27
C GLU A 65 -11.57 12.53 -7.54
N HIS A 66 -12.12 11.61 -8.35
CA HIS A 66 -11.52 11.13 -9.61
C HIS A 66 -10.07 10.66 -9.47
N ASN A 67 -9.75 10.09 -8.30
CA ASN A 67 -8.45 9.52 -8.03
C ASN A 67 -8.60 8.00 -7.84
N SER A 68 -8.01 7.22 -8.73
CA SER A 68 -8.02 5.75 -8.70
C SER A 68 -6.92 5.18 -7.80
N MET A 69 -6.58 5.89 -6.71
CA MET A 69 -5.57 5.47 -5.73
C MET A 69 -6.23 5.08 -4.40
N LEU A 70 -5.58 4.20 -3.65
CA LEU A 70 -5.98 3.88 -2.29
C LEU A 70 -5.57 5.02 -1.37
N THR A 71 -6.54 5.77 -0.86
CA THR A 71 -6.28 6.80 0.15
C THR A 71 -6.17 6.18 1.54
N LEU A 72 -5.07 6.50 2.22
CA LEU A 72 -4.74 6.06 3.57
C LEU A 72 -4.68 7.29 4.48
N PRO A 73 -5.72 7.54 5.29
CA PRO A 73 -5.69 8.64 6.24
C PRO A 73 -4.58 8.41 7.29
N ILE A 74 -3.83 9.46 7.60
CA ILE A 74 -2.80 9.41 8.64
C ILE A 74 -3.18 10.36 9.77
N ASP A 75 -3.14 9.85 10.99
CA ASP A 75 -3.19 10.69 12.18
C ASP A 75 -1.78 11.20 12.49
N ASP A 76 -1.58 12.50 12.37
CA ASP A 76 -0.26 13.08 12.53
C ASP A 76 0.29 13.00 13.96
N ALA A 77 -0.58 12.79 14.95
CA ALA A 77 -0.19 12.62 16.34
C ALA A 77 0.27 11.20 16.69
N LYS A 78 0.05 10.21 15.81
CA LYS A 78 0.34 8.79 16.11
C LYS A 78 1.51 8.26 15.29
N ALA A 79 2.44 7.61 15.98
CA ALA A 79 3.57 6.92 15.32
C ALA A 79 3.13 5.69 14.52
N LEU A 80 2.00 5.10 14.89
CA LEU A 80 1.45 3.91 14.26
C LEU A 80 -0.01 4.14 13.91
N SER A 81 -0.34 4.00 12.63
CA SER A 81 -1.72 3.98 12.15
C SER A 81 -2.05 2.57 11.66
N ASN A 82 -3.12 1.97 12.22
CA ASN A 82 -3.66 0.70 11.75
C ASN A 82 -4.97 1.01 11.02
N LEU A 83 -5.02 0.65 9.74
CA LEU A 83 -6.18 0.85 8.88
C LEU A 83 -6.67 -0.52 8.44
N ASP A 84 -7.87 -0.88 8.88
CA ASP A 84 -8.51 -2.14 8.52
C ASP A 84 -9.38 -1.94 7.28
N PHE A 85 -9.25 -2.88 6.35
CA PHE A 85 -9.94 -2.86 5.06
C PHE A 85 -10.64 -4.19 4.83
N HIS A 86 -11.64 -4.15 3.96
CA HIS A 86 -12.25 -5.36 3.40
C HIS A 86 -12.56 -5.11 1.93
N VAL A 87 -11.52 -4.84 1.14
CA VAL A 87 -11.66 -4.51 -0.28
C VAL A 87 -11.18 -5.69 -1.11
N LYS A 88 -12.08 -6.24 -1.93
CA LYS A 88 -11.80 -7.35 -2.84
C LYS A 88 -11.38 -6.80 -4.20
N PHE A 89 -10.22 -7.21 -4.68
CA PHE A 89 -9.70 -6.89 -6.00
C PHE A 89 -9.71 -8.13 -6.87
N SER A 90 -10.09 -7.96 -8.13
CA SER A 90 -9.78 -8.93 -9.17
C SER A 90 -8.28 -8.88 -9.43
N ALA A 91 -7.63 -10.03 -9.33
CA ALA A 91 -6.20 -10.15 -9.56
C ALA A 91 -6.00 -11.50 -10.23
N GLU A 92 -5.93 -11.50 -11.57
CA GLU A 92 -5.73 -12.71 -12.37
C GLU A 92 -4.30 -13.26 -12.22
N ASN A 93 -3.32 -12.36 -12.29
CA ASN A 93 -1.93 -12.68 -12.06
C ASN A 93 -1.22 -11.48 -11.41
N ILE A 94 -0.64 -11.68 -10.24
CA ILE A 94 0.26 -10.71 -9.61
C ILE A 94 1.67 -11.08 -10.05
N LYS A 95 2.30 -10.19 -10.83
CA LYS A 95 3.67 -10.36 -11.31
C LYS A 95 4.62 -10.55 -10.14
N ASN A 96 5.68 -11.32 -10.35
CA ASN A 96 6.77 -11.43 -9.39
C ASN A 96 7.48 -10.08 -9.13
N GLN A 97 7.38 -9.11 -10.03
CA GLN A 97 7.99 -7.80 -9.86
C GLN A 97 7.02 -6.70 -10.28
N PHE A 98 6.84 -5.72 -9.39
CA PHE A 98 6.00 -4.55 -9.61
C PHE A 98 6.45 -3.39 -8.72
N ALA A 99 6.11 -2.17 -9.11
CA ALA A 99 6.28 -0.99 -8.27
C ALA A 99 4.98 -0.69 -7.52
N ILE A 100 5.08 -0.20 -6.30
CA ILE A 100 3.95 0.46 -5.61
C ILE A 100 4.36 1.92 -5.36
N PRO A 101 3.97 2.84 -6.26
CA PRO A 101 4.16 4.27 -6.04
C PRO A 101 3.32 4.75 -4.84
N VAL A 102 3.93 5.60 -4.02
CA VAL A 102 3.29 6.27 -2.89
C VAL A 102 3.32 7.77 -3.13
N PHE A 103 2.17 8.41 -2.97
CA PHE A 103 1.99 9.85 -3.06
C PHE A 103 1.43 10.38 -1.74
N LYS A 104 1.54 11.70 -1.55
CA LYS A 104 0.80 12.41 -0.50
C LYS A 104 -0.68 12.48 -0.88
N TYR A 105 -1.49 13.02 0.03
CA TYR A 105 -2.92 13.20 -0.18
C TYR A 105 -3.27 13.97 -1.48
N ASP A 106 -2.38 14.84 -1.96
CA ASP A 106 -2.55 15.56 -3.23
C ASP A 106 -2.50 14.67 -4.49
N GLY A 107 -2.06 13.41 -4.37
CA GLY A 107 -1.92 12.46 -5.47
C GLY A 107 -0.79 12.80 -6.46
N LEU A 108 0.05 13.79 -6.18
CA LEU A 108 1.07 14.29 -7.11
C LEU A 108 2.46 14.27 -6.50
N THR A 109 2.58 14.66 -5.23
CA THR A 109 3.88 14.77 -4.57
C THR A 109 4.22 13.46 -3.87
N LYS A 110 5.50 13.08 -3.91
CA LYS A 110 5.98 11.91 -3.18
C LYS A 110 6.18 12.26 -1.71
N PRO A 111 5.77 11.38 -0.77
CA PRO A 111 6.15 11.54 0.61
C PRO A 111 7.63 11.21 0.79
N SER A 112 8.17 11.59 1.94
CA SER A 112 9.56 11.32 2.26
C SER A 112 9.65 10.11 3.20
N PHE A 113 10.45 9.12 2.80
CA PHE A 113 10.76 7.96 3.61
C PHE A 113 12.14 8.14 4.24
N ASN A 114 12.21 8.08 5.56
CA ASN A 114 13.46 8.18 6.30
C ASN A 114 13.27 7.65 7.72
N SER A 115 13.99 6.58 8.06
CA SER A 115 13.97 6.02 9.41
C SER A 115 14.74 6.94 10.38
N GLY A 116 14.11 7.36 11.48
CA GLY A 116 14.78 8.12 12.55
C GLY A 116 14.84 9.62 12.32
N THR A 117 14.14 10.15 11.32
CA THR A 117 13.94 11.60 11.16
C THR A 117 12.47 11.92 11.39
N SER A 118 12.19 12.88 12.27
CA SER A 118 10.83 13.31 12.61
C SER A 118 9.97 13.65 11.39
N GLY A 119 8.73 13.17 11.39
CA GLY A 119 7.74 13.54 10.38
C GLY A 119 7.88 12.79 9.06
N HIS A 120 8.84 11.87 8.98
CA HIS A 120 9.04 10.99 7.84
C HIS A 120 8.36 9.63 8.07
N ILE A 121 8.01 8.97 6.96
CA ILE A 121 7.50 7.61 6.99
C ILE A 121 8.68 6.67 7.18
N ASP A 122 8.53 5.71 8.09
CA ASP A 122 9.48 4.62 8.29
C ASP A 122 9.11 3.45 7.37
N SER A 123 7.86 2.98 7.46
CA SER A 123 7.36 1.90 6.61
C SER A 123 5.85 1.91 6.43
N ILE A 124 5.39 1.31 5.34
CA ILE A 124 3.99 0.95 5.10
C ILE A 124 3.93 -0.55 4.90
N ASP A 125 3.24 -1.26 5.79
CA ASP A 125 2.99 -2.70 5.69
C ASP A 125 1.57 -2.94 5.17
N ILE A 126 1.45 -3.67 4.07
CA ILE A 126 0.18 -3.98 3.41
C ILE A 126 -0.06 -5.48 3.47
N TYR A 127 -1.26 -5.87 3.89
CA TYR A 127 -1.66 -7.26 4.07
C TYR A 127 -2.83 -7.61 3.15
N PHE A 128 -2.58 -8.51 2.20
CA PHE A 128 -3.59 -9.09 1.36
C PHE A 128 -3.84 -10.54 1.75
N GLU A 129 -5.10 -10.93 1.72
CA GLU A 129 -5.50 -12.32 1.76
C GLU A 129 -5.84 -12.78 0.35
N TYR A 130 -5.43 -13.99 -0.02
CA TYR A 130 -5.81 -14.56 -1.30
C TYR A 130 -6.05 -16.06 -1.22
N GLU A 131 -6.84 -16.55 -2.16
CA GLU A 131 -7.00 -17.97 -2.43
C GLU A 131 -6.28 -18.27 -3.74
N SER A 132 -5.21 -19.06 -3.64
CA SER A 132 -4.62 -19.65 -4.83
C SER A 132 -5.53 -20.75 -5.32
N ASN A 133 -5.76 -20.82 -6.63
CA ASN A 133 -6.30 -22.03 -7.25
C ASN A 133 -5.25 -23.12 -7.16
N ALA A 134 -5.13 -23.78 -6.00
CA ALA A 134 -4.26 -24.92 -5.77
C ALA A 134 -4.85 -26.20 -6.41
N HIS A 135 -5.35 -26.07 -7.63
CA HIS A 135 -5.62 -27.18 -8.54
C HIS A 135 -4.86 -26.88 -9.82
N MET A 136 -3.55 -27.14 -9.86
CA MET A 136 -2.81 -27.66 -11.02
C MET A 136 -1.41 -28.08 -10.56
N TYR A 137 -1.28 -29.40 -10.39
CA TYR A 137 -0.10 -30.26 -10.22
C TYR A 137 0.63 -30.26 -8.88
#